data_AF-A0A5Z7W7J4-F1
#
_entry.id   AF-A0A5Z7W7J4-F1
#
_cell.length_a   1.000
_cell.length_b   1.000
_cell.length_c   1.000
_cell.angle_alpha   90.00
_cell.angle_beta   90.00
_cell.angle_gamma   90.00
#
_symmetry.space_group_name_H-M   'P 1'
#
loop_
_entity.id
_entity.type
_entity.pdbx_description
1 polymer ?
#
loop_
_entity_poly.entity_id
_entity_poly.type
_entity_poly.pdbx_seq_one_letter_code
_entity_poly.pdbx_strand_id
1 'polypeptide(L)'
;MRTDNNEHKALFTIPTAAHSSALANIKSLPEQRRITGHKQTDAYLWVLEVIRLNEPAHLDAAEAALEKIEISPKEAEERYARYLLANGGDPFQVAFGTIGMDNPAQAIRNAREDIKKAASVRATFGSYEAALEDVEAERVIKSSPKFIDDHLWGWTPAEKKAGSINGSRMNEIDEQRRAFVEGYRDVLPEPNTLSDVVREFIYWDWLYSVRHTATKEQGYEFGYSEHHESVYDRERYLEKLLETIKPVTRAEAIEVCRWFHESEKGQYMENHGAAVMFNLVGECEE
;
A
#
# COMPACT_ATOMS: atom_id res chain seq x y z
N MET A 1 -35.74 1.20 -5.29
CA MET A 1 -34.32 0.95 -5.65
C MET A 1 -33.54 2.23 -5.88
N ARG A 2 -32.58 2.48 -4.98
CA ARG A 2 -31.50 3.47 -5.15
C ARG A 2 -30.62 3.13 -6.35
N THR A 3 -29.94 4.14 -6.87
CA THR A 3 -28.97 4.02 -7.96
C THR A 3 -27.65 4.64 -7.54
N ASP A 4 -26.54 4.19 -8.12
CA ASP A 4 -25.21 4.75 -7.92
C ASP A 4 -25.22 6.29 -8.02
N ASN A 5 -24.43 6.95 -7.18
CA ASN A 5 -24.20 8.37 -7.28
C ASN A 5 -23.19 8.67 -8.40
N ASN A 6 -23.64 9.36 -9.45
CA ASN A 6 -22.78 9.68 -10.60
C ASN A 6 -21.61 10.62 -10.26
N GLU A 7 -21.80 11.55 -9.32
CA GLU A 7 -20.72 12.46 -8.88
C GLU A 7 -19.67 11.68 -8.09
N HIS A 8 -20.11 10.81 -7.18
CA HIS A 8 -19.25 9.88 -6.45
C HIS A 8 -18.46 8.99 -7.42
N LYS A 9 -19.17 8.33 -8.34
CA LYS A 9 -18.56 7.48 -9.34
C LYS A 9 -17.52 8.21 -10.18
N ALA A 10 -17.80 9.45 -10.60
CA ALA A 10 -16.84 10.25 -11.37
C ALA A 10 -15.59 10.58 -10.56
N LEU A 11 -15.76 10.97 -9.28
CA LEU A 11 -14.64 11.34 -8.40
C LEU A 11 -13.74 10.13 -8.06
N PHE A 12 -14.35 8.97 -7.81
CA PHE A 12 -13.65 7.74 -7.38
C PHE A 12 -13.45 6.74 -8.53
N THR A 13 -13.22 7.23 -9.74
CA THR A 13 -12.82 6.39 -10.87
C THR A 13 -11.29 6.33 -10.96
N ILE A 14 -10.75 5.10 -10.98
CA ILE A 14 -9.33 4.87 -11.24
C ILE A 14 -9.02 5.28 -12.69
N PRO A 15 -8.08 6.22 -12.93
CA PRO A 15 -7.75 6.66 -14.27
C PRO A 15 -7.15 5.52 -15.11
N THR A 16 -7.59 5.41 -16.36
CA THR A 16 -6.97 4.51 -17.33
C THR A 16 -5.56 5.01 -17.65
N ALA A 17 -4.57 4.10 -17.62
CA ALA A 17 -3.20 4.40 -18.00
C ALA A 17 -3.14 5.00 -19.42
N ALA A 18 -2.52 6.18 -19.55
CA ALA A 18 -2.19 6.78 -20.83
C ALA A 18 -0.75 6.37 -21.21
N HIS A 19 -0.45 6.29 -22.50
CA HIS A 19 0.92 5.98 -22.92
C HIS A 19 1.87 7.10 -22.47
N SER A 20 2.68 6.84 -21.45
CA SER A 20 3.74 7.75 -21.03
C SER A 20 4.95 7.60 -21.95
N SER A 21 5.42 8.72 -22.48
CA SER A 21 6.66 8.84 -23.26
C SER A 21 7.86 9.26 -22.41
N ALA A 22 7.70 9.31 -21.08
CA ALA A 22 8.76 9.71 -20.17
C ALA A 22 9.96 8.74 -20.28
N LEU A 23 11.16 9.31 -20.52
CA LEU A 23 12.40 8.55 -20.55
C LEU A 23 12.67 8.00 -19.14
N ALA A 24 12.70 6.68 -19.01
CA ALA A 24 13.07 6.04 -17.76
C ALA A 24 14.57 6.27 -17.49
N ASN A 25 14.91 6.84 -16.34
CA ASN A 25 16.29 6.84 -15.84
C ASN A 25 16.65 5.40 -15.45
N ILE A 26 17.55 4.78 -16.21
CA ILE A 26 18.00 3.41 -15.95
C ILE A 26 18.86 3.42 -14.68
N LYS A 27 18.47 2.65 -13.66
CA LYS A 27 19.27 2.50 -12.44
C LYS A 27 20.62 1.86 -12.79
N SER A 28 21.72 2.41 -12.27
CA SER A 28 23.05 1.82 -12.46
C SER A 28 23.16 0.49 -11.73
N LEU A 29 23.96 -0.44 -12.28
CA LEU A 29 24.29 -1.68 -11.58
C LEU A 29 24.99 -1.39 -10.25
N PRO A 30 24.74 -2.21 -9.20
CA PRO A 30 25.42 -2.06 -7.92
C PRO A 30 26.89 -2.46 -8.08
N GLU A 31 27.76 -1.90 -7.24
CA GLU A 31 29.18 -2.26 -7.23
C GLU A 31 29.37 -3.73 -6.80
N GLN A 32 30.24 -4.45 -7.51
CA GLN A 32 30.60 -5.81 -7.14
C GLN A 32 31.50 -5.79 -5.90
N ARG A 33 31.06 -6.43 -4.82
CA ARG A 33 31.75 -6.43 -3.52
C ARG A 33 32.20 -7.82 -3.13
N ARG A 34 33.36 -7.90 -2.48
CA ARG A 34 33.87 -9.13 -1.84
C ARG A 34 33.42 -9.16 -0.39
N ILE A 35 32.30 -9.83 -0.11
CA ILE A 35 31.64 -9.82 1.20
C ILE A 35 32.15 -10.99 2.05
N THR A 36 31.86 -12.22 1.60
CA THR A 36 32.21 -13.46 2.31
C THR A 36 33.63 -13.94 1.98
N GLY A 37 34.21 -13.42 0.90
CA GLY A 37 35.49 -13.87 0.36
C GLY A 37 35.38 -15.13 -0.51
N HIS A 38 34.20 -15.74 -0.60
CA HIS A 38 33.90 -16.87 -1.49
C HIS A 38 33.27 -16.36 -2.79
N LYS A 39 33.99 -16.50 -3.90
CA LYS A 39 33.60 -15.90 -5.20
C LYS A 39 32.17 -16.22 -5.65
N GLN A 40 31.75 -17.49 -5.54
CA GLN A 40 30.42 -17.91 -5.97
C GLN A 40 29.31 -17.36 -5.05
N THR A 41 29.56 -17.26 -3.74
CA THR A 41 28.59 -16.68 -2.79
C THR A 41 28.50 -15.17 -2.97
N ASP A 42 29.64 -14.49 -3.16
CA ASP A 42 29.68 -13.05 -3.40
C ASP A 42 29.01 -12.70 -4.74
N ALA A 43 29.20 -13.51 -5.78
CA ALA A 43 28.49 -13.37 -7.05
C ALA A 43 26.98 -13.59 -6.89
N TYR A 44 26.57 -14.60 -6.12
CA TYR A 44 25.15 -14.88 -5.84
C TYR A 44 24.46 -13.70 -5.13
N LEU A 45 25.11 -13.17 -4.09
CA LEU A 45 24.62 -12.00 -3.35
C LEU A 45 24.47 -10.77 -4.27
N TRP A 46 25.46 -10.53 -5.13
CA TRP A 46 25.41 -9.44 -6.08
C TRP A 46 24.29 -9.61 -7.12
N VAL A 47 24.10 -10.82 -7.67
CA VAL A 47 22.99 -11.08 -8.62
C VAL A 47 21.62 -10.86 -7.94
N LEU A 48 21.45 -11.31 -6.69
CA LEU A 48 20.23 -11.03 -5.93
C LEU A 48 20.03 -9.53 -5.70
N GLU A 49 21.09 -8.77 -5.44
CA GLU A 49 21.02 -7.31 -5.32
C GLU A 49 20.58 -6.67 -6.64
N VAL A 50 21.12 -7.11 -7.78
CA VAL A 50 20.70 -6.65 -9.12
C VAL A 50 19.22 -6.95 -9.39
N ILE A 51 18.74 -8.16 -9.06
CA ILE A 51 17.32 -8.53 -9.23
C ILE A 51 16.43 -7.59 -8.38
N ARG A 52 16.86 -7.29 -7.15
CA ARG A 52 16.12 -6.40 -6.22
C ARG A 52 16.16 -4.92 -6.60
N LEU A 53 16.97 -4.51 -7.58
CA LEU A 53 16.89 -3.14 -8.12
C LEU A 53 15.58 -2.89 -8.86
N ASN A 54 14.84 -3.94 -9.24
CA ASN A 54 13.63 -3.86 -10.04
C ASN A 54 13.84 -3.08 -11.34
N GLU A 55 15.03 -3.18 -11.93
CA GLU A 55 15.42 -2.44 -13.14
C GLU A 55 15.21 -3.34 -14.38
N PRO A 56 14.27 -3.01 -15.28
CA PRO A 56 13.99 -3.81 -16.47
C PRO A 56 15.22 -4.09 -17.33
N ALA A 57 16.14 -3.12 -17.43
CA ALA A 57 17.34 -3.26 -18.27
C ALA A 57 18.29 -4.37 -17.80
N HIS A 58 18.26 -4.73 -16.51
CA HIS A 58 19.21 -5.67 -15.92
C HIS A 58 18.61 -7.04 -15.59
N LEU A 59 17.28 -7.14 -15.49
CA LEU A 59 16.63 -8.33 -14.91
C LEU A 59 16.90 -9.61 -15.70
N ASP A 60 16.73 -9.60 -17.02
CA ASP A 60 16.95 -10.80 -17.84
C ASP A 60 18.42 -11.23 -17.83
N ALA A 61 19.35 -10.28 -17.78
CA ALA A 61 20.79 -10.57 -17.65
C ALA A 61 21.13 -11.14 -16.26
N ALA A 62 20.47 -10.65 -15.21
CA ALA A 62 20.64 -11.16 -13.85
C ALA A 62 20.08 -12.58 -13.70
N GLU A 63 18.94 -12.88 -14.30
CA GLU A 63 18.37 -14.23 -14.35
C GLU A 63 19.31 -15.20 -15.09
N ALA A 64 19.81 -14.82 -16.26
CA ALA A 64 20.79 -15.63 -17.00
C ALA A 64 22.15 -15.77 -16.27
N ALA A 65 22.53 -14.81 -15.43
CA ALA A 65 23.72 -14.90 -14.59
C ALA A 65 23.51 -15.89 -13.44
N LEU A 66 22.32 -15.90 -12.84
CA LEU A 66 21.95 -16.81 -11.77
C LEU A 66 22.05 -18.28 -12.22
N GLU A 67 21.64 -18.60 -13.45
CA GLU A 67 21.76 -19.95 -14.03
C GLU A 67 23.21 -20.44 -14.20
N LYS A 68 24.17 -19.52 -14.27
CA LYS A 68 25.61 -19.83 -14.43
C LYS A 68 26.34 -19.97 -13.10
N ILE A 69 25.68 -19.62 -12.00
CA ILE A 69 26.26 -19.74 -10.65
C ILE A 69 26.16 -21.20 -10.23
N GLU A 70 27.30 -21.78 -9.84
CA GLU A 70 27.40 -23.21 -9.52
C GLU A 70 26.92 -23.51 -8.09
N ILE A 71 27.06 -22.55 -7.18
CA ILE A 71 26.61 -22.72 -5.80
C ILE A 71 25.09 -22.75 -5.76
N SER A 72 24.51 -23.70 -5.02
CA SER A 72 23.07 -23.74 -4.83
C SER A 72 22.59 -22.53 -3.99
N PRO A 73 21.36 -22.02 -4.23
CA PRO A 73 20.77 -20.96 -3.41
C PRO A 73 20.85 -21.23 -1.90
N LYS A 74 20.60 -22.48 -1.50
CA LYS A 74 20.63 -22.90 -0.10
C LYS A 74 22.04 -22.84 0.49
N GLU A 75 23.04 -23.33 -0.25
CA GLU A 75 24.42 -23.27 0.22
C GLU A 75 24.94 -21.83 0.28
N ALA A 76 24.53 -20.96 -0.65
CA ALA A 76 24.86 -19.55 -0.63
C ALA A 76 24.26 -18.83 0.59
N GLU A 77 22.99 -19.12 0.92
CA GLU A 77 22.32 -18.65 2.14
C GLU A 77 23.09 -19.08 3.39
N GLU A 78 23.36 -20.38 3.56
CA GLU A 78 24.04 -20.91 4.75
C GLU A 78 25.46 -20.35 4.92
N ARG A 79 26.18 -20.13 3.82
CA ARG A 79 27.51 -19.49 3.86
C ARG A 79 27.40 -18.04 4.30
N TYR A 80 26.45 -17.29 3.76
CA TYR A 80 26.27 -15.90 4.13
C TYR A 80 25.76 -15.76 5.57
N ALA A 81 24.85 -16.63 6.02
CA ALA A 81 24.39 -16.70 7.40
C ALA A 81 25.55 -16.92 8.39
N ARG A 82 26.43 -17.88 8.09
CA ARG A 82 27.64 -18.14 8.89
C ARG A 82 28.59 -16.95 8.90
N TYR A 83 28.75 -16.26 7.76
CA TYR A 83 29.53 -15.04 7.69
C TYR A 83 28.95 -13.94 8.60
N LEU A 84 27.63 -13.69 8.54
CA LEU A 84 26.97 -12.68 9.38
C LEU A 84 27.15 -12.98 10.88
N LEU A 85 26.94 -14.23 11.29
CA LEU A 85 27.17 -14.68 12.68
C LEU A 85 28.62 -14.47 13.11
N ALA A 86 29.58 -14.85 12.26
CA ALA A 86 31.01 -14.70 12.56
C ALA A 86 31.46 -13.23 12.67
N ASN A 87 30.73 -12.31 12.04
CA ASN A 87 30.99 -10.87 12.07
C ASN A 87 30.12 -10.12 13.09
N GLY A 88 29.55 -10.83 14.07
CA GLY A 88 28.85 -10.24 15.22
C GLY A 88 27.37 -9.95 15.01
N GLY A 89 26.78 -10.40 13.90
CA GLY A 89 25.33 -10.33 13.71
C GLY A 89 24.60 -11.25 14.69
N ASP A 90 23.57 -10.73 15.37
CA ASP A 90 22.72 -11.56 16.22
C ASP A 90 21.81 -12.48 15.37
N PRO A 91 21.23 -13.55 15.96
CA PRO A 91 20.41 -14.50 15.22
C PRO A 91 19.22 -13.89 14.46
N PHE A 92 18.61 -12.80 14.97
CA PHE A 92 17.53 -12.11 14.27
C PHE A 92 18.06 -11.32 13.09
N GLN A 93 19.16 -10.57 13.25
CA GLN A 93 19.82 -9.87 12.15
C GLN A 93 20.24 -10.82 11.02
N VAL A 94 20.75 -11.99 11.38
CA VAL A 94 21.15 -13.02 10.42
C VAL A 94 19.93 -13.55 9.67
N ALA A 95 18.86 -13.91 10.40
CA ALA A 95 17.62 -14.35 9.80
C ALA A 95 17.09 -13.29 8.81
N PHE A 96 16.93 -12.04 9.23
CA PHE A 96 16.47 -10.96 8.35
C PHE A 96 17.41 -10.71 7.16
N GLY A 97 18.72 -10.82 7.36
CA GLY A 97 19.72 -10.65 6.30
C GLY A 97 19.73 -11.76 5.25
N THR A 98 19.20 -12.96 5.56
CA THR A 98 19.19 -14.11 4.66
C THR A 98 17.81 -14.48 4.13
N ILE A 99 16.75 -13.80 4.55
CA ILE A 99 15.37 -14.06 4.11
C ILE A 99 15.27 -14.10 2.58
N GLY A 100 14.68 -15.19 2.08
CA GLY A 100 14.37 -15.41 0.67
C GLY A 100 15.58 -15.66 -0.23
N MET A 101 16.79 -15.78 0.33
CA MET A 101 17.98 -16.11 -0.45
C MET A 101 17.94 -17.51 -1.05
N ASP A 102 17.25 -18.47 -0.44
CA ASP A 102 17.11 -19.83 -0.96
C ASP A 102 16.06 -19.96 -2.07
N ASN A 103 15.27 -18.90 -2.32
CA ASN A 103 14.21 -18.89 -3.34
C ASN A 103 14.36 -17.72 -4.32
N PRO A 104 15.41 -17.72 -5.16
CA PRO A 104 15.64 -16.64 -6.12
C PRO A 104 14.53 -16.54 -7.19
N ALA A 105 13.82 -17.64 -7.46
CA ALA A 105 12.68 -17.62 -8.37
C ALA A 105 11.54 -16.71 -7.86
N GLN A 106 11.30 -16.67 -6.54
CA GLN A 106 10.36 -15.71 -5.96
C GLN A 106 10.87 -14.27 -6.08
N ALA A 107 12.18 -14.05 -5.88
CA ALA A 107 12.76 -12.72 -6.06
C ALA A 107 12.58 -12.19 -7.50
N ILE A 108 12.78 -13.05 -8.51
CA ILE A 108 12.55 -12.71 -9.92
C ILE A 108 11.07 -12.41 -10.17
N ARG A 109 10.14 -13.23 -9.66
CA ARG A 109 8.69 -12.97 -9.79
C ARG A 109 8.32 -11.62 -9.21
N ASN A 110 8.76 -11.33 -7.98
CA ASN A 110 8.51 -10.06 -7.32
C ASN A 110 9.09 -8.88 -8.11
N ALA A 111 10.32 -9.02 -8.63
CA ALA A 111 10.94 -7.98 -9.44
C ALA A 111 10.14 -7.70 -10.73
N ARG A 112 9.65 -8.75 -11.42
CA ARG A 112 8.80 -8.60 -12.61
C ARG A 112 7.48 -7.91 -12.28
N GLU A 113 6.88 -8.21 -11.13
CA GLU A 113 5.65 -7.54 -10.66
C GLU A 113 5.89 -6.09 -10.30
N ASP A 114 6.95 -5.78 -9.55
CA ASP A 114 7.33 -4.43 -9.17
C ASP A 114 7.63 -3.56 -10.40
N ILE A 115 8.34 -4.11 -11.40
CA ILE A 115 8.57 -3.45 -12.69
C ILE A 115 7.24 -3.07 -13.37
N LYS A 116 6.27 -3.99 -13.38
CA LYS A 116 4.95 -3.72 -13.98
C LYS A 116 4.20 -2.64 -13.22
N LYS A 117 4.22 -2.69 -11.88
CA LYS A 117 3.62 -1.66 -11.03
C LYS A 117 4.26 -0.30 -11.28
N ALA A 118 5.60 -0.22 -11.26
CA ALA A 118 6.35 0.99 -11.53
C ALA A 118 6.05 1.59 -12.92
N ALA A 119 5.94 0.74 -13.94
CA ALA A 119 5.52 1.17 -15.28
C ALA A 119 4.08 1.69 -15.28
N SER A 120 3.16 1.04 -14.55
CA SER A 120 1.77 1.48 -14.44
C SER A 120 1.67 2.85 -13.79
N VAL A 121 2.45 3.14 -12.74
CA VAL A 121 2.45 4.46 -12.10
C VAL A 121 2.83 5.55 -13.10
N ARG A 122 3.93 5.37 -13.85
CA ARG A 122 4.35 6.34 -14.87
C ARG A 122 3.33 6.46 -16.00
N ALA A 123 2.63 5.39 -16.36
CA ALA A 123 1.58 5.43 -17.38
C ALA A 123 0.34 6.19 -16.90
N THR A 124 0.01 6.14 -15.60
CA THR A 124 -1.14 6.86 -15.05
C THR A 124 -0.81 8.33 -14.75
N PHE A 125 0.34 8.63 -14.15
CA PHE A 125 0.68 9.95 -13.63
C PHE A 125 1.75 10.69 -14.44
N GLY A 126 2.39 10.04 -15.42
CA GLY A 126 3.51 10.59 -16.20
C GLY A 126 4.87 10.48 -15.49
N SER A 127 4.92 10.77 -14.18
CA SER A 127 6.12 10.62 -13.35
C SER A 127 5.77 10.10 -11.94
N TYR A 128 6.80 9.79 -11.14
CA TYR A 128 6.61 9.36 -9.76
C TYR A 128 6.22 10.52 -8.84
N GLU A 129 6.80 11.69 -9.07
CA GLU A 129 6.51 12.92 -8.31
C GLU A 129 5.05 13.32 -8.48
N ALA A 130 4.54 13.28 -9.72
CA ALA A 130 3.15 13.57 -10.01
C ALA A 130 2.16 12.59 -9.34
N ALA A 131 2.59 11.35 -9.02
CA ALA A 131 1.77 10.40 -8.29
C ALA A 131 1.62 10.76 -6.80
N LEU A 132 2.55 11.57 -6.26
CA LEU A 132 2.55 12.02 -4.86
C LEU A 132 1.78 13.33 -4.66
N GLU A 133 1.44 14.04 -5.73
CA GLU A 133 0.58 15.23 -5.65
C GLU A 133 -0.85 14.86 -5.22
N ASP A 134 -1.54 15.80 -4.56
CA ASP A 134 -2.93 15.60 -4.17
C ASP A 134 -3.80 15.26 -5.39
N VAL A 135 -4.57 14.19 -5.31
CA VAL A 135 -5.61 13.89 -6.30
C VAL A 135 -6.86 14.72 -5.99
N GLU A 136 -7.79 14.79 -6.94
CA GLU A 136 -8.99 15.61 -6.79
C GLU A 136 -9.79 15.28 -5.53
N ALA A 137 -9.95 13.99 -5.21
CA ALA A 137 -10.65 13.56 -4.00
C ALA A 137 -10.01 14.11 -2.71
N GLU A 138 -8.67 14.18 -2.65
CA GLU A 138 -7.96 14.77 -1.50
C GLU A 138 -8.09 16.30 -1.47
N ARG A 139 -8.06 16.96 -2.63
CA ARG A 139 -8.29 18.42 -2.70
C ARG A 139 -9.70 18.79 -2.23
N VAL A 140 -10.70 17.99 -2.60
CA VAL A 140 -12.07 18.15 -2.10
C VAL A 140 -12.10 18.01 -0.58
N ILE A 141 -11.47 16.98 -0.01
CA ILE A 141 -11.37 16.83 1.45
C ILE A 141 -10.70 18.06 2.10
N LYS A 142 -9.58 18.53 1.54
CA LYS A 142 -8.84 19.71 2.04
C LYS A 142 -9.63 21.01 1.97
N SER A 143 -10.66 21.08 1.13
CA SER A 143 -11.56 22.23 1.06
C SER A 143 -12.58 22.28 2.21
N SER A 144 -12.73 21.20 2.97
CA SER A 144 -13.63 21.16 4.12
C SER A 144 -13.21 22.15 5.20
N PRO A 145 -14.13 22.93 5.77
CA PRO A 145 -13.86 23.74 6.97
C PRO A 145 -13.51 22.87 8.20
N LYS A 146 -13.73 21.55 8.12
CA LYS A 146 -13.39 20.57 9.14
C LYS A 146 -12.04 19.89 8.88
N PHE A 147 -11.32 20.24 7.80
CA PHE A 147 -10.02 19.66 7.51
C PHE A 147 -9.02 19.93 8.64
N ILE A 148 -8.29 18.89 9.05
CA ILE A 148 -7.29 18.95 10.12
C ILE A 148 -5.92 18.70 9.49
N ASP A 149 -5.08 19.74 9.53
CA ASP A 149 -3.67 19.72 9.08
C ASP A 149 -2.67 19.76 10.26
N ASP A 150 -3.18 19.89 11.49
CA ASP A 150 -2.36 19.91 12.71
C ASP A 150 -2.14 18.48 13.22
N HIS A 151 -0.93 17.94 13.07
CA HIS A 151 -0.55 16.63 13.63
C HIS A 151 -0.67 16.53 15.16
N LEU A 152 -0.78 17.67 15.86
CA LEU A 152 -1.01 17.73 17.31
C LEU A 152 -2.45 18.15 17.64
N TRP A 153 -3.39 17.99 16.70
CA TRP A 153 -4.80 18.27 16.94
C TRP A 153 -5.33 17.43 18.11
N GLY A 154 -6.19 18.03 18.95
CA GLY A 154 -6.71 17.38 20.16
C GLY A 154 -5.74 17.31 21.35
N TRP A 155 -4.45 17.61 21.16
CA TRP A 155 -3.50 17.66 22.28
C TRP A 155 -3.68 18.93 23.11
N THR A 156 -3.69 18.77 24.43
CA THR A 156 -3.68 19.88 25.39
C THR A 156 -2.32 20.58 25.39
N PRO A 157 -2.23 21.84 25.87
CA PRO A 157 -0.96 22.54 26.01
C PRO A 157 0.09 21.80 26.85
N ALA A 158 -0.35 21.05 27.87
CA ALA A 158 0.53 20.24 28.70
C ALA A 158 1.10 19.05 27.93
N GLU A 159 0.29 18.36 27.14
CA GLU A 159 0.72 17.24 26.28
C GLU A 159 1.65 17.71 25.18
N LYS A 160 1.34 18.83 24.51
CA LYS A 160 2.22 19.46 23.51
C LYS A 160 3.59 19.80 24.12
N LYS A 161 3.62 20.28 25.37
CA LYS A 161 4.86 20.55 26.10
C LYS A 161 5.61 19.26 26.49
N ALA A 162 4.89 18.21 26.86
CA ALA A 162 5.47 16.92 27.20
C ALA A 162 6.03 16.18 25.97
N GLY A 163 5.52 16.48 24.77
CA GLY A 163 5.92 15.83 23.52
C GLY A 163 5.46 14.38 23.40
N SER A 164 4.51 13.96 24.24
CA SER A 164 3.99 12.59 24.25
C SER A 164 2.57 12.52 24.80
N ILE A 165 1.79 11.60 24.27
CA ILE A 165 0.51 11.12 24.84
C ILE A 165 0.59 9.60 25.03
N ASN A 166 -0.28 9.06 25.89
CA ASN A 166 -0.40 7.60 26.05
C ASN A 166 -1.41 7.01 25.04
N GLY A 167 -1.43 5.68 24.90
CA GLY A 167 -2.29 5.00 23.92
C GLY A 167 -3.79 5.22 24.14
N SER A 168 -4.27 5.27 25.40
CA SER A 168 -5.69 5.57 25.67
C SER A 168 -6.09 6.98 25.22
N ARG A 169 -5.18 7.95 25.39
CA ARG A 169 -5.40 9.34 24.96
C ARG A 169 -5.41 9.45 23.43
N MET A 170 -4.54 8.70 22.76
CA MET A 170 -4.53 8.62 21.30
C MET A 170 -5.89 8.13 20.78
N ASN A 171 -6.44 7.05 21.34
CA ASN A 171 -7.75 6.52 20.96
C ASN A 171 -8.89 7.55 21.17
N GLU A 172 -8.87 8.28 22.28
CA GLU A 172 -9.86 9.32 22.57
C GLU A 172 -9.80 10.48 21.56
N ILE A 173 -8.60 10.96 21.23
CA ILE A 173 -8.39 12.01 20.22
C ILE A 173 -8.89 11.53 18.86
N ASP A 174 -8.57 10.30 18.50
CA ASP A 174 -9.02 9.65 17.28
C ASP A 174 -10.55 9.56 17.17
N GLU A 175 -11.24 9.21 18.27
CA GLU A 175 -12.70 9.21 18.32
C GLU A 175 -13.29 10.63 18.17
N GLN A 176 -12.70 11.62 18.85
CA GLN A 176 -13.10 13.03 18.74
C GLN A 176 -12.90 13.57 17.32
N ARG A 177 -11.77 13.25 16.70
CA ARG A 177 -11.42 13.63 15.32
C ARG A 177 -12.45 13.06 14.36
N ARG A 178 -12.71 11.75 14.42
CA ARG A 178 -13.72 11.07 13.59
C ARG A 178 -15.12 11.65 13.77
N ALA A 179 -15.51 11.98 15.00
CA ALA A 179 -16.81 12.59 15.27
C ALA A 179 -16.91 14.03 14.70
N PHE A 180 -15.81 14.79 14.75
CA PHE A 180 -15.77 16.16 14.23
C PHE A 180 -15.81 16.20 12.70
N VAL A 181 -14.90 15.46 12.04
CA VAL A 181 -14.79 15.47 10.57
C VAL A 181 -15.93 14.70 9.90
N GLU A 182 -16.51 13.73 10.60
CA GLU A 182 -17.67 12.96 10.15
C GLU A 182 -17.47 12.30 8.78
N GLY A 183 -16.26 11.85 8.47
CA GLY A 183 -15.93 11.27 7.16
C GLY A 183 -16.04 12.25 5.99
N TYR A 184 -15.89 13.56 6.23
CA TYR A 184 -15.88 14.64 5.24
C TYR A 184 -17.10 14.68 4.32
N ARG A 185 -18.26 14.25 4.86
CA ARG A 185 -19.56 14.24 4.18
C ARG A 185 -20.05 15.63 3.77
N ASP A 186 -19.48 16.68 4.34
CA ASP A 186 -19.78 18.07 4.00
C ASP A 186 -19.21 18.49 2.63
N VAL A 187 -18.20 17.78 2.12
CA VAL A 187 -17.54 18.11 0.85
C VAL A 187 -17.48 16.96 -0.15
N LEU A 188 -17.38 15.71 0.32
CA LEU A 188 -17.36 14.55 -0.56
C LEU A 188 -18.78 14.11 -0.94
N PRO A 189 -19.00 13.63 -2.18
CA PRO A 189 -20.29 13.09 -2.59
C PRO A 189 -20.63 11.84 -1.76
N GLU A 190 -21.91 11.71 -1.39
CA GLU A 190 -22.39 10.58 -0.60
C GLU A 190 -22.56 9.34 -1.47
N PRO A 191 -22.03 8.16 -1.08
CA PRO A 191 -22.30 6.91 -1.77
C PRO A 191 -23.75 6.48 -1.54
N ASN A 192 -24.46 6.10 -2.61
CA ASN A 192 -25.87 5.73 -2.53
C ASN A 192 -26.07 4.21 -2.33
N THR A 193 -25.12 3.42 -2.83
CA THR A 193 -25.19 1.95 -2.94
C THR A 193 -23.96 1.31 -2.28
N LEU A 194 -24.00 0.00 -2.02
CA LEU A 194 -22.79 -0.70 -1.54
C LEU A 194 -21.70 -0.73 -2.62
N SER A 195 -22.09 -0.71 -3.89
CA SER A 195 -21.18 -0.61 -5.03
C SER A 195 -20.40 0.70 -5.02
N ASP A 196 -21.04 1.82 -4.67
CA ASP A 196 -20.35 3.11 -4.48
C ASP A 196 -19.35 3.03 -3.30
N VAL A 197 -19.77 2.46 -2.16
CA VAL A 197 -18.89 2.29 -1.00
C VAL A 197 -17.64 1.46 -1.34
N VAL A 198 -17.82 0.32 -2.00
CA VAL A 198 -16.72 -0.56 -2.42
C VAL A 198 -15.82 0.12 -3.46
N ARG A 199 -16.38 0.88 -4.41
CA ARG A 199 -15.62 1.65 -5.38
C ARG A 199 -14.66 2.61 -4.70
N GLU A 200 -15.12 3.31 -3.67
CA GLU A 200 -14.30 4.26 -2.93
C GLU A 200 -13.16 3.57 -2.18
N PHE A 201 -13.40 2.43 -1.52
CA PHE A 201 -12.32 1.63 -0.91
C PHE A 201 -11.28 1.18 -1.94
N ILE A 202 -11.73 0.67 -3.09
CA ILE A 202 -10.82 0.23 -4.16
C ILE A 202 -9.99 1.40 -4.67
N TYR A 203 -10.59 2.59 -4.78
CA TYR A 203 -9.87 3.80 -5.20
C TYR A 203 -8.77 4.18 -4.20
N TRP A 204 -9.07 4.20 -2.89
CA TRP A 204 -8.09 4.55 -1.87
C TRP A 204 -6.97 3.51 -1.75
N ASP A 205 -7.28 2.22 -1.80
CA ASP A 205 -6.26 1.14 -1.82
C ASP A 205 -5.36 1.23 -3.08
N TRP A 206 -5.98 1.49 -4.24
CA TRP A 206 -5.24 1.74 -5.47
C TRP A 206 -4.29 2.94 -5.32
N LEU A 207 -4.76 4.07 -4.78
CA LEU A 207 -3.97 5.28 -4.60
C LEU A 207 -2.78 5.04 -3.63
N TYR A 208 -3.01 4.29 -2.55
CA TYR A 208 -1.94 3.86 -1.66
C TYR A 208 -0.89 3.04 -2.40
N SER A 209 -1.32 2.03 -3.15
CA SER A 209 -0.44 1.11 -3.88
C SER A 209 0.43 1.83 -4.93
N VAL A 210 -0.14 2.78 -5.68
CA VAL A 210 0.63 3.56 -6.66
C VAL A 210 1.64 4.50 -6.00
N ARG A 211 1.28 5.15 -4.87
CA ARG A 211 2.19 6.03 -4.13
C ARG A 211 3.30 5.27 -3.41
N HIS A 212 2.98 4.12 -2.84
CA HIS A 212 3.98 3.20 -2.28
C HIS A 212 5.00 2.79 -3.33
N THR A 213 4.51 2.42 -4.53
CA THR A 213 5.38 2.09 -5.65
C THR A 213 6.24 3.30 -6.08
N ALA A 214 5.65 4.49 -6.22
CA ALA A 214 6.37 5.71 -6.60
C ALA A 214 7.51 6.05 -5.61
N THR A 215 7.19 6.01 -4.32
CA THR A 215 8.13 6.34 -3.23
C THR A 215 9.26 5.33 -3.14
N LYS A 216 8.95 4.03 -3.31
CA LYS A 216 9.95 2.96 -3.39
C LYS A 216 10.92 3.19 -4.55
N GLU A 217 10.43 3.60 -5.71
CA GLU A 217 11.25 3.85 -6.89
C GLU A 217 12.14 5.10 -6.76
N GLN A 218 11.73 6.09 -5.97
CA GLN A 218 12.54 7.24 -5.56
C GLN A 218 13.49 6.95 -4.38
N GLY A 219 13.60 5.68 -3.93
CA GLY A 219 14.53 5.28 -2.87
C GLY A 219 14.08 5.68 -1.46
N TYR A 220 12.77 5.90 -1.24
CA TYR A 220 12.20 6.37 0.03
C TYR A 220 12.81 7.67 0.57
N GLU A 221 13.36 8.53 -0.31
CA GLU A 221 14.01 9.80 0.09
C GLU A 221 13.08 10.68 0.95
N PHE A 222 11.76 10.57 0.77
CA PHE A 222 10.74 11.36 1.46
C PHE A 222 9.92 10.61 2.53
N GLY A 223 10.32 9.41 2.94
CA GLY A 223 9.64 8.64 4.00
C GLY A 223 8.48 7.75 3.53
N TYR A 224 7.75 7.15 4.47
CA TYR A 224 6.70 6.15 4.22
C TYR A 224 5.45 6.82 3.64
N SER A 225 4.95 6.34 2.49
CA SER A 225 3.75 6.88 1.82
C SER A 225 2.47 6.32 2.43
N GLU A 226 2.22 6.58 3.71
CA GLU A 226 0.89 6.33 4.28
C GLU A 226 -0.11 7.35 3.73
N HIS A 227 -1.38 6.98 3.76
CA HIS A 227 -2.42 7.96 3.47
C HIS A 227 -2.46 9.02 4.57
N HIS A 228 -2.88 10.23 4.19
CA HIS A 228 -3.23 11.24 5.17
C HIS A 228 -4.37 10.73 6.07
N GLU A 229 -4.38 11.12 7.35
CA GLU A 229 -5.37 10.69 8.35
C GLU A 229 -6.82 10.89 7.90
N SER A 230 -7.05 11.89 7.05
CA SER A 230 -8.36 12.19 6.49
C SER A 230 -8.95 11.05 5.63
N VAL A 231 -8.11 10.26 4.97
CA VAL A 231 -8.56 9.08 4.21
C VAL A 231 -9.02 8.00 5.17
N TYR A 232 -8.27 7.74 6.25
CA TYR A 232 -8.68 6.78 7.27
C TYR A 232 -9.99 7.18 7.96
N ASP A 233 -10.22 8.48 8.20
CA ASP A 233 -11.51 8.97 8.71
C ASP A 233 -12.66 8.70 7.75
N ARG A 234 -12.42 8.92 6.45
CA ARG A 234 -13.39 8.62 5.40
C ARG A 234 -13.68 7.12 5.35
N GLU A 235 -12.65 6.28 5.39
CA GLU A 235 -12.80 4.82 5.40
C GLU A 235 -13.61 4.33 6.61
N ARG A 236 -13.39 4.89 7.81
CA ARG A 236 -14.21 4.56 8.99
C ARG A 236 -15.69 4.93 8.82
N TYR A 237 -15.98 5.99 8.08
CA TYR A 237 -17.35 6.31 7.70
C TYR A 237 -17.91 5.29 6.70
N LEU A 238 -17.15 4.94 5.66
CA LEU A 238 -17.53 3.93 4.67
C LEU A 238 -17.76 2.54 5.29
N GLU A 239 -16.98 2.15 6.31
CA GLU A 239 -17.19 0.92 7.08
C GLU A 239 -18.59 0.88 7.71
N LYS A 240 -19.03 1.98 8.32
CA LYS A 240 -20.40 2.09 8.86
C LYS A 240 -21.46 1.98 7.77
N LEU A 241 -21.17 2.47 6.57
CA LEU A 241 -22.09 2.34 5.43
C LEU A 241 -22.18 0.91 4.92
N LEU A 242 -21.09 0.12 4.93
CA LEU A 242 -21.14 -1.32 4.61
C LEU A 242 -22.09 -2.08 5.55
N GLU A 243 -22.21 -1.63 6.80
CA GLU A 243 -23.08 -2.26 7.80
C GLU A 243 -24.55 -1.82 7.70
N THR A 244 -24.81 -0.63 7.15
CA THR A 244 -26.12 0.04 7.28
C THR A 244 -26.85 0.24 5.96
N ILE A 245 -26.13 0.44 4.85
CA ILE A 245 -26.75 0.51 3.52
C ILE A 245 -27.19 -0.89 3.12
N LYS A 246 -28.51 -1.10 2.99
CA LYS A 246 -29.04 -2.34 2.42
C LYS A 246 -28.59 -2.51 0.96
N PRO A 247 -28.22 -3.72 0.53
CA PRO A 247 -27.97 -4.01 -0.87
C PRO A 247 -29.18 -3.65 -1.73
N VAL A 248 -28.96 -3.00 -2.86
CA VAL A 248 -29.97 -2.65 -3.86
C VAL A 248 -30.47 -3.90 -4.57
N THR A 249 -29.57 -4.86 -4.85
CA THR A 249 -29.92 -6.15 -5.45
C THR A 249 -29.16 -7.30 -4.80
N ARG A 250 -29.64 -8.53 -5.03
CA ARG A 250 -28.91 -9.72 -4.63
C ARG A 250 -27.58 -9.86 -5.38
N ALA A 251 -27.48 -9.37 -6.61
CA ALA A 251 -26.25 -9.38 -7.39
C ALA A 251 -25.18 -8.48 -6.72
N GLU A 252 -25.56 -7.25 -6.36
CA GLU A 252 -24.67 -6.35 -5.61
C GLU A 252 -24.21 -6.98 -4.30
N ALA A 253 -25.12 -7.57 -3.52
CA ALA A 253 -24.76 -8.22 -2.26
C ALA A 253 -23.70 -9.32 -2.45
N ILE A 254 -23.79 -10.11 -3.54
CA ILE A 254 -22.83 -11.16 -3.86
C ILE A 254 -21.47 -10.56 -4.27
N GLU A 255 -21.47 -9.51 -5.08
CA GLU A 255 -20.24 -8.85 -5.52
C GLU A 255 -19.49 -8.20 -4.34
N VAL A 256 -20.22 -7.49 -3.48
CA VAL A 256 -19.65 -6.88 -2.26
C VAL A 256 -19.17 -7.94 -1.29
N CYS A 257 -19.89 -9.06 -1.13
CA CYS A 257 -19.46 -10.19 -0.30
C CYS A 257 -18.15 -10.81 -0.80
N ARG A 258 -18.01 -10.99 -2.12
CA ARG A 258 -16.78 -11.49 -2.73
C ARG A 258 -15.61 -10.54 -2.46
N TRP A 259 -15.79 -9.25 -2.73
CA TRP A 259 -14.79 -8.23 -2.44
C TRP A 259 -14.41 -8.20 -0.96
N PHE A 260 -15.38 -8.28 -0.04
CA PHE A 260 -15.14 -8.24 1.39
C PHE A 260 -14.31 -9.43 1.89
N HIS A 261 -14.52 -10.60 1.29
CA HIS A 261 -13.73 -11.79 1.57
C HIS A 261 -12.31 -11.68 1.00
N GLU A 262 -12.18 -11.28 -0.28
CA GLU A 262 -10.89 -11.19 -0.99
C GLU A 262 -9.98 -10.09 -0.44
N SER A 263 -10.56 -8.97 0.00
CA SER A 263 -9.82 -7.84 0.59
C SER A 263 -9.38 -8.06 2.03
N GLU A 264 -9.87 -9.12 2.68
CA GLU A 264 -9.68 -9.38 4.12
C GLU A 264 -10.09 -8.21 5.04
N LYS A 265 -10.87 -7.23 4.55
CA LYS A 265 -11.26 -6.02 5.28
C LYS A 265 -11.88 -6.33 6.65
N GLY A 266 -12.64 -7.42 6.72
CA GLY A 266 -13.24 -7.90 7.97
C GLY A 266 -12.24 -8.12 9.11
N GLN A 267 -10.98 -8.49 8.83
CA GLN A 267 -9.96 -8.69 9.89
C GLN A 267 -9.65 -7.41 10.68
N TYR A 268 -9.88 -6.23 10.08
CA TYR A 268 -9.59 -4.92 10.66
C TYR A 268 -10.84 -4.20 11.21
N MET A 269 -12.00 -4.86 11.13
CA MET A 269 -13.28 -4.37 11.64
C MET A 269 -13.64 -5.05 12.96
N GLU A 270 -14.53 -4.42 13.72
CA GLU A 270 -15.07 -5.00 14.95
C GLU A 270 -15.75 -6.35 14.67
N ASN A 271 -15.52 -7.33 15.56
CA ASN A 271 -16.10 -8.68 15.46
C ASN A 271 -15.91 -9.33 14.07
N HIS A 272 -14.75 -9.11 13.45
CA HIS A 272 -14.43 -9.62 12.12
C HIS A 272 -15.42 -9.20 11.02
N GLY A 273 -16.07 -8.03 11.16
CA GLY A 273 -17.04 -7.52 10.19
C GLY A 273 -18.38 -8.26 10.17
N ALA A 274 -18.77 -8.88 11.29
CA ALA A 274 -20.03 -9.62 11.38
C ALA A 274 -21.26 -8.80 10.97
N ALA A 275 -21.30 -7.50 11.31
CA ALA A 275 -22.39 -6.61 10.93
C ALA A 275 -22.52 -6.47 9.41
N VAL A 276 -21.40 -6.32 8.69
CA VAL A 276 -21.37 -6.30 7.22
C VAL A 276 -21.90 -7.62 6.66
N MET A 277 -21.43 -8.76 7.18
CA MET A 277 -21.89 -10.08 6.73
C MET A 277 -23.41 -10.25 6.92
N PHE A 278 -23.96 -9.83 8.06
CA PHE A 278 -25.40 -9.88 8.32
C PHE A 278 -26.20 -8.98 7.38
N ASN A 279 -25.70 -7.77 7.10
CA ASN A 279 -26.32 -6.87 6.14
C ASN A 279 -26.38 -7.49 4.73
N LEU A 280 -25.28 -8.11 4.27
CA LEU A 280 -25.19 -8.73 2.93
C LEU A 280 -26.08 -9.97 2.76
N VAL A 281 -26.32 -10.74 3.82
CA VAL A 281 -27.23 -11.90 3.76
C VAL A 281 -28.69 -11.54 3.99
N GLY A 282 -28.97 -10.32 4.49
CA GLY A 282 -30.29 -9.81 4.78
C GLY A 282 -31.12 -9.47 3.54
N GLU A 283 -32.28 -8.85 3.78
CA GLU A 283 -33.19 -8.40 2.73
C GLU A 283 -32.57 -7.24 1.93
N CYS A 284 -32.73 -7.30 0.60
CA CYS A 284 -32.39 -6.18 -0.28
C CYS A 284 -33.41 -5.04 -0.11
N GLU A 285 -33.05 -3.87 -0.62
CA GLU A 285 -33.98 -2.74 -0.69
C GLU A 285 -35.24 -3.10 -1.52
N GLU A 286 -36.40 -2.63 -1.05
CA GLU A 286 -37.69 -2.76 -1.73
C GLU A 286 -37.86 -1.77 -2.91
#